data_AF-A0A259TF33-F1
#
_entry.id   AF-A0A259TF33-F1
#
_cell.length_a   1.000
_cell.length_b   1.000
_cell.length_c   1.000
_cell.angle_alpha   90.00
_cell.angle_beta   90.00
_cell.angle_gamma   90.00
#
_symmetry.space_group_name_H-M   'P 1'
#
loop_
_entity.id
_entity.type
_entity.pdbx_description
1 polymer ?
#
loop_
_entity_poly.entity_id
_entity_poly.type
_entity_poly.pdbx_seq_one_letter_code
_entity_poly.pdbx_strand_id
1 'polypeptide(L)' 'MAKDNQNSAESGLPKLAQPAVRALRNAGIIRLEEVANLTEPELKQLHGIGPTAVEQLRQALADKGLDFSK' A
#
# COMPACT_ATOMS: atom_id res chain seq x y z
N MET A 1 8.51 -20.19 -14.56
CA MET A 1 9.00 -20.38 -13.18
C MET A 1 9.02 -19.00 -12.54
N ALA A 2 8.04 -18.70 -11.68
CA ALA A 2 8.05 -17.65 -10.66
C ALA A 2 6.73 -17.81 -9.88
N LYS A 3 6.74 -18.77 -8.95
CA LYS A 3 5.71 -18.92 -7.93
C LYS A 3 6.34 -18.42 -6.64
N ASP A 4 6.16 -17.14 -6.35
CA ASP A 4 6.43 -16.55 -5.04
C ASP A 4 5.07 -16.49 -4.33
N ASN A 5 4.63 -17.62 -3.76
CA ASN A 5 4.78 -17.99 -2.36
C ASN A 5 4.06 -17.05 -1.39
N GLN A 6 2.78 -17.34 -1.16
CA GLN A 6 2.13 -17.40 0.15
C GLN A 6 2.69 -16.49 1.26
N ASN A 7 2.05 -15.34 1.51
CA ASN A 7 1.89 -14.85 2.87
C ASN A 7 0.41 -14.70 3.19
N SER A 8 -0.13 -15.79 3.74
CA SER A 8 -1.43 -15.86 4.40
C SER A 8 -1.27 -15.39 5.84
N ALA A 9 -2.29 -14.66 6.32
CA ALA A 9 -2.45 -14.05 7.64
C ALA A 9 -1.73 -12.71 7.86
N GLU A 10 -2.42 -11.83 8.60
CA GLU A 10 -2.04 -10.46 8.95
C GLU A 10 -2.27 -9.44 7.80
N SER A 11 -3.31 -8.60 7.92
CA SER A 11 -3.49 -7.42 7.08
C SER A 11 -2.21 -6.58 7.08
N GLY A 12 -1.36 -6.74 6.06
CA GLY A 12 -0.03 -6.14 5.99
C GLY A 12 -0.03 -4.64 5.66
N LEU A 13 -1.16 -3.94 5.81
CA LEU A 13 -1.22 -2.49 5.66
C LEU A 13 -0.93 -1.81 7.00
N PRO A 14 -0.20 -0.70 7.02
CA PRO A 14 0.00 0.09 8.24
C PRO A 14 -1.35 0.63 8.76
N LYS A 15 -1.34 1.18 9.98
CA LYS A 15 -2.51 1.83 10.58
C LYS A 15 -2.89 3.09 9.80
N LEU A 16 -3.64 2.93 8.72
CA LEU A 16 -4.13 4.02 7.89
C LEU A 16 -5.49 4.52 8.37
N ALA A 17 -5.83 5.74 7.96
CA ALA A 17 -7.17 6.27 8.18
C ALA A 17 -8.23 5.40 7.47
N GLN A 18 -9.43 5.29 8.06
CA GLN A 18 -10.58 4.60 7.47
C GLN A 18 -10.80 4.87 5.96
N PRO A 19 -10.75 6.12 5.45
CA PRO A 19 -10.90 6.39 4.01
C PRO A 19 -9.77 5.81 3.16
N ALA A 20 -8.51 5.86 3.63
CA ALA A 20 -7.37 5.29 2.92
C ALA A 20 -7.45 3.76 2.85
N VAL A 21 -7.80 3.10 3.94
CA VAL A 21 -8.03 1.64 3.96
C VAL A 21 -9.14 1.25 2.98
N ARG A 22 -10.23 2.03 2.93
CA ARG A 22 -11.34 1.80 1.99
C ARG A 22 -10.90 1.99 0.55
N ALA A 23 -10.15 3.04 0.25
CA ALA A 23 -9.63 3.33 -1.09
C ALA A 23 -8.71 2.21 -1.60
N LEU A 24 -7.76 1.77 -0.76
CA LEU A 24 -6.87 0.65 -1.09
C LEU A 24 -7.67 -0.65 -1.32
N ARG A 25 -8.58 -1.01 -0.41
CA ARG A 25 -9.43 -2.19 -0.58
C ARG A 25 -10.31 -2.11 -1.81
N ASN A 26 -10.82 -0.93 -2.15
CA ASN A 26 -11.63 -0.73 -3.36
C ASN A 26 -10.79 -0.90 -4.63
N ALA A 27 -9.53 -0.49 -4.59
CA ALA A 27 -8.54 -0.77 -5.64
C ALA A 27 -8.00 -2.22 -5.63
N GLY A 28 -8.48 -3.10 -4.74
CA GLY A 28 -7.99 -4.48 -4.60
C GLY A 28 -6.68 -4.63 -3.83
N ILE A 29 -6.15 -3.53 -3.29
CA ILE A 29 -4.88 -3.48 -2.58
C ILE A 29 -5.12 -3.80 -1.10
N ILE A 30 -4.59 -4.94 -0.65
CA ILE A 30 -4.73 -5.42 0.74
C ILE A 30 -3.38 -5.66 1.43
N ARG A 31 -2.27 -5.42 0.72
CA ARG A 31 -0.90 -5.64 1.20
C ARG A 31 -0.01 -4.45 0.86
N LEU A 32 1.00 -4.21 1.69
CA LEU A 32 2.00 -3.18 1.46
C LEU A 32 2.86 -3.44 0.21
N GLU A 33 3.09 -4.70 -0.13
CA GLU A 33 3.86 -5.11 -1.32
C GLU A 33 3.17 -4.69 -2.62
N GLU A 34 1.84 -4.80 -2.66
CA GLU A 34 1.01 -4.31 -3.76
C GLU A 34 1.08 -2.78 -3.86
N VAL A 35 1.15 -2.09 -2.70
CA VAL A 35 1.39 -0.64 -2.66
C VAL A 35 2.77 -0.28 -3.22
N ALA A 36 3.81 -1.08 -2.94
CA ALA A 36 5.16 -0.86 -3.47
C ALA A 36 5.21 -0.95 -5.00
N ASN A 37 4.33 -1.76 -5.60
CA ASN A 37 4.20 -1.87 -7.06
C ASN A 37 3.47 -0.67 -7.69
N LEU A 38 2.86 0.19 -6.87
CA LEU A 38 2.19 1.41 -7.32
C LEU A 38 3.13 2.61 -7.20
N THR A 39 2.85 3.62 -8.02
CA THR A 39 3.54 4.89 -7.98
C THR A 39 2.76 5.89 -7.10
N GLU A 40 3.45 6.91 -6.58
CA GLU A 40 2.80 8.01 -5.85
C GLU A 40 1.60 8.64 -6.57
N PRO A 41 1.65 8.94 -7.88
CA PRO A 41 0.49 9.49 -8.58
C PRO A 41 -0.67 8.50 -8.64
N GLU A 42 -0.44 7.21 -8.88
CA GLU A 42 -1.49 6.18 -8.87
C GLU A 42 -2.19 6.11 -7.51
N LEU A 43 -1.42 6.16 -6.43
CA LEU A 43 -1.96 6.25 -5.07
C LEU A 43 -2.78 7.52 -4.84
N LYS A 44 -2.33 8.67 -5.36
CA LYS A 44 -3.08 9.93 -5.27
C LYS A 44 -4.35 9.94 -6.12
N GLN A 45 -4.46 9.09 -7.15
CA GLN A 45 -5.70 8.91 -7.91
C GLN A 45 -6.78 8.18 -7.10
N LEU A 46 -6.40 7.39 -6.09
CA LEU A 46 -7.35 6.66 -5.26
C LEU A 46 -8.10 7.63 -4.32
N HIS A 47 -9.40 7.79 -4.58
CA HIS A 47 -10.27 8.69 -3.82
C HIS A 47 -10.33 8.27 -2.34
N GLY A 48 -9.66 9.02 -1.47
CA GLY A 48 -9.53 8.73 -0.03
C GLY A 48 -8.09 8.53 0.46
N ILE A 49 -7.11 8.48 -0.45
CA ILE A 49 -5.68 8.55 -0.11
C ILE A 49 -5.24 10.01 -0.05
N GLY A 50 -5.16 10.54 1.18
CA GLY A 50 -4.60 11.86 1.45
C GLY A 50 -3.07 11.82 1.63
N PRO A 51 -2.42 13.00 1.74
CA PRO A 51 -0.97 13.10 1.96
C PRO A 51 -0.51 12.30 3.18
N THR A 52 -1.28 12.32 4.27
CA THR A 52 -0.99 11.55 5.49
C THR A 52 -1.02 10.03 5.27
N ALA A 53 -1.85 9.53 4.35
CA ALA A 53 -1.87 8.12 4.02
C ALA A 53 -0.64 7.73 3.18
N VAL A 54 -0.26 8.59 2.22
CA VAL A 54 0.97 8.41 1.43
C VAL A 54 2.20 8.40 2.32
N GLU A 55 2.32 9.32 3.28
CA GLU A 55 3.46 9.34 4.21
C GLU A 55 3.53 8.08 5.08
N GLN A 56 2.39 7.59 5.59
CA GLN A 56 2.37 6.35 6.38
C GLN A 56 2.72 5.12 5.54
N LEU A 57 2.25 5.06 4.30
CA LEU A 57 2.63 4.00 3.36
C LEU A 57 4.12 4.07 3.04
N ARG A 58 4.66 5.26 2.79
CA ARG A 58 6.09 5.48 2.56
C ARG A 58 6.94 5.04 3.75
N GLN A 59 6.55 5.40 4.96
CA GLN A 59 7.23 5.00 6.19
C GLN A 59 7.20 3.48 6.36
N ALA A 60 6.04 2.85 6.14
CA ALA A 60 5.90 1.39 6.24
C ALA A 60 6.70 0.65 5.17
N LEU A 61 6.75 1.18 3.94
CA LEU A 61 7.58 0.67 2.86
C LEU A 61 9.06 0.77 3.23
N ALA A 62 9.50 1.95 3.69
CA ALA A 62 10.87 2.20 4.10
C ALA A 62 11.33 1.32 5.27
N ASP A 63 10.44 1.02 6.23
CA ASP A 63 10.69 0.08 7.33
C ASP A 63 11.01 -1.34 6.82
N LYS A 64 10.42 -1.71 5.67
CA LYS A 64 10.72 -2.96 4.95
C LYS A 64 11.83 -2.83 3.91
N GLY A 65 12.49 -1.67 3.79
CA GLY A 65 13.48 -1.40 2.75
C GLY A 65 12.90 -1.32 1.33
N LEU A 66 11.59 -1.10 1.22
CA LEU A 66 10.86 -0.88 -0.04
C LEU A 66 10.62 0.62 -0.25
N ASP A 67 10.32 0.99 -1.49
CA ASP A 67 9.87 2.33 -1.87
C ASP A 67 8.72 2.19 -2.89
N PHE A 68 8.03 3.28 -3.21
CA PHE A 68 7.04 3.26 -4.29
C PHE A 68 7.73 2.99 -5.62
N SER A 69 6.99 2.38 -6.55
CA SER A 69 7.46 2.27 -7.91
C SER A 69 7.65 3.67 -8.51
N LYS A 70 8.70 3.85 -9.31
CA LYS A 70 8.93 5.08 -10.09
C LYS A 70 7.99 5.19 -11.28
#